data_AF-A0A3E0NC83-F1
#
_entry.id   AF-A0A3E0NC83-F1
#
_cell.length_a   1.000
_cell.length_b   1.000
_cell.length_c   1.000
_cell.angle_alpha   90.00
_cell.angle_beta   90.00
_cell.angle_gamma   90.00
#
_symmetry.space_group_name_H-M   'P 1'
#
loop_
_entity.id
_entity.type
_entity.pdbx_description
1 polymer ?
#
loop_
_entity_poly.entity_id
_entity_poly.type
_entity_poly.pdbx_seq_one_letter_code
_entity_poly.pdbx_strand_id
1 'polypeptide(L)'
;MVGSLRTMHLAVLHRLRRLAFEVEEPGKNLDASSQLALQICTECRKLISRFYELDDNHLHCCFKVFVPQPDEEGKSGDSVETWVRSEPFDDRPAETGDGFPHYVTDNTVWSALLGEYDGNYNWRVFRCFACNDLTAYPKDFRCDRQNWQRYYRSTVVVPIRYPLDIHGQEYKYWGFLAFDSPRTKAFPDLPDIFAYRDDPHAYSDLLEKSAAFHLIGILADIMGTFLRNVETTRGA
;
A
#
# COMPACT_ATOMS: atom_id res chain seq x y z
N MET A 1 18.93 9.80 17.78
CA MET A 1 17.70 9.46 17.02
C MET A 1 17.69 10.04 15.60
N VAL A 2 17.85 11.36 15.42
CA VAL A 2 17.79 12.05 14.10
C VAL A 2 18.76 11.49 13.04
N GLY A 3 20.00 11.15 13.43
CA GLY A 3 20.98 10.57 12.51
C GLY A 3 20.60 9.19 11.95
N SER A 4 19.73 8.45 12.65
CA SER A 4 19.31 7.11 12.20
C SER A 4 18.19 7.18 11.16
N LEU A 5 17.20 8.07 11.38
CA LEU A 5 16.09 8.32 10.44
C LEU A 5 16.58 8.83 9.10
N ARG A 6 17.56 9.76 9.12
CA ARG A 6 18.20 10.26 7.91
C ARG A 6 18.84 9.14 7.08
N THR A 7 19.57 8.23 7.73
CA THR A 7 20.24 7.12 7.04
C THR A 7 19.23 6.16 6.42
N MET A 8 18.14 5.81 7.12
CA MET A 8 17.10 4.92 6.57
C MET A 8 16.35 5.56 5.39
N HIS A 9 15.97 6.84 5.50
CA HIS A 9 15.34 7.56 4.40
C HIS A 9 16.22 7.58 3.14
N LEU A 10 17.51 7.91 3.27
CA LEU A 10 18.46 7.86 2.15
C LEU A 10 18.59 6.44 1.58
N ALA A 11 18.58 5.43 2.45
CA ALA A 11 18.67 4.04 2.03
C ALA A 11 17.45 3.61 1.19
N VAL A 12 16.24 4.09 1.50
CA VAL A 12 15.04 3.88 0.67
C VAL A 12 15.21 4.57 -0.69
N LEU A 13 15.59 5.86 -0.70
CA LEU A 13 15.77 6.62 -1.94
C LEU A 13 16.81 5.99 -2.88
N HIS A 14 17.95 5.55 -2.34
CA HIS A 14 19.00 4.90 -3.15
C HIS A 14 18.53 3.59 -3.78
N ARG A 15 17.71 2.81 -3.08
CA ARG A 15 17.17 1.56 -3.61
C ARG A 15 16.07 1.78 -4.63
N LEU A 16 15.21 2.77 -4.42
CA LEU A 16 14.18 3.14 -5.40
C LEU A 16 14.78 3.56 -6.73
N ARG A 17 15.87 4.33 -6.70
CA ARG A 17 16.63 4.67 -7.91
C ARG A 17 17.12 3.43 -8.64
N ARG A 18 17.64 2.44 -7.92
CA ARG A 18 18.11 1.17 -8.52
C ARG A 18 16.96 0.34 -9.09
N LEU A 19 15.83 0.27 -8.40
CA LEU A 19 14.66 -0.47 -8.86
C LEU A 19 14.19 0.02 -10.22
N ALA A 20 14.15 1.35 -10.44
CA ALA A 20 13.76 1.92 -11.73
C ALA A 20 14.61 1.36 -12.90
N PHE A 21 15.93 1.25 -12.73
CA PHE A 21 16.81 0.71 -13.76
C PHE A 21 16.63 -0.80 -13.98
N GLU A 22 16.39 -1.57 -12.91
CA GLU A 22 16.33 -3.03 -12.99
C GLU A 22 14.99 -3.53 -13.54
N VAL A 23 13.90 -2.78 -13.36
CA VAL A 23 12.60 -3.12 -13.96
C VAL A 23 12.55 -2.76 -15.46
N GLU A 24 13.42 -1.88 -15.95
CA GLU A 24 13.48 -1.50 -17.36
C GLU A 24 14.04 -2.61 -18.29
N GLU A 25 14.86 -3.54 -17.79
CA GLU A 25 15.47 -4.59 -18.64
C GLU A 25 14.53 -5.81 -18.82
N PRO A 26 13.89 -5.99 -20.01
CA PRO A 26 12.96 -7.10 -20.21
C PRO A 26 13.71 -8.43 -20.24
N GLY A 27 13.30 -9.37 -19.38
CA GLY A 27 13.71 -10.78 -19.45
C GLY A 27 14.96 -11.21 -18.67
N LYS A 28 15.59 -10.33 -17.87
CA LYS A 28 16.83 -10.69 -17.15
C LYS A 28 16.82 -10.65 -15.63
N ASN A 29 15.86 -10.02 -14.94
CA ASN A 29 16.04 -9.80 -13.50
C ASN A 29 14.76 -9.67 -12.65
N LEU A 30 13.73 -10.51 -12.89
CA LEU A 30 12.55 -10.59 -12.00
C LEU A 30 12.96 -10.85 -10.53
N ASP A 31 13.98 -11.68 -10.33
CA ASP A 31 14.54 -11.97 -9.01
C ASP A 31 15.23 -10.75 -8.39
N ALA A 32 16.04 -10.00 -9.15
CA ALA A 32 16.72 -8.81 -8.63
C ALA A 32 15.74 -7.65 -8.35
N SER A 33 14.75 -7.45 -9.22
CA SER A 33 13.68 -6.46 -9.00
C SER A 33 12.87 -6.80 -7.74
N SER A 34 12.53 -8.08 -7.56
CA SER A 34 11.84 -8.55 -6.34
C SER A 34 12.71 -8.41 -5.09
N GLN A 35 14.02 -8.67 -5.18
CA GLN A 35 14.95 -8.42 -4.06
C GLN A 35 15.05 -6.93 -3.71
N LEU A 36 15.09 -6.04 -4.70
CA LEU A 36 15.12 -4.60 -4.46
C LEU A 36 13.81 -4.12 -3.85
N ALA A 37 12.67 -4.57 -4.37
CA ALA A 37 11.36 -4.27 -3.80
C ALA A 37 11.26 -4.76 -2.34
N LEU A 38 11.74 -5.97 -2.04
CA LEU A 38 11.81 -6.52 -0.68
C LEU A 38 12.65 -5.63 0.24
N GLN A 39 13.81 -5.18 -0.22
CA GLN A 39 14.66 -4.28 0.56
C GLN A 39 13.98 -2.92 0.80
N ILE A 40 13.28 -2.38 -0.19
CA ILE A 40 12.50 -1.15 -0.04
C ILE A 40 11.43 -1.33 1.03
N CYS A 41 10.60 -2.37 0.94
CA CYS A 41 9.58 -2.67 1.95
C CYS A 41 10.20 -2.83 3.34
N THR A 42 11.33 -3.53 3.44
CA THR A 42 12.03 -3.75 4.71
C THR A 42 12.53 -2.44 5.32
N GLU A 43 13.08 -1.54 4.53
CA GLU A 43 13.53 -0.24 5.02
C GLU A 43 12.36 0.71 5.33
N CYS A 44 11.30 0.70 4.54
CA CYS A 44 10.05 1.41 4.84
C CYS A 44 9.45 0.93 6.17
N ARG A 45 9.38 -0.39 6.39
CA ARG A 45 8.95 -0.97 7.67
C ARG A 45 9.82 -0.44 8.82
N LYS A 46 11.15 -0.56 8.75
CA LYS A 46 12.06 -0.08 9.81
C LYS A 46 11.87 1.41 10.10
N LEU A 47 11.69 2.21 9.06
CA LEU A 47 11.48 3.65 9.17
C LEU A 47 10.19 3.96 9.93
N ILE A 48 9.07 3.36 9.53
CA ILE A 48 7.76 3.59 10.15
C ILE A 48 7.68 2.95 11.55
N SER A 49 8.22 1.75 11.74
CA SER A 49 8.36 1.11 13.07
C SER A 49 9.08 2.05 14.05
N ARG A 50 10.18 2.67 13.63
CA ARG A 50 10.91 3.61 14.50
C ARG A 50 10.19 4.93 14.71
N PHE A 51 9.44 5.41 13.73
CA PHE A 51 8.61 6.60 13.88
C PHE A 51 7.56 6.40 14.99
N TYR A 52 6.95 5.22 15.04
CA TYR A 52 5.92 4.86 16.02
C TYR A 52 6.42 4.10 17.25
N GLU A 53 7.74 3.94 17.38
CA GLU A 53 8.36 3.14 18.46
C GLU A 53 7.80 1.70 18.58
N LEU A 54 7.49 1.09 17.43
CA LEU A 54 7.02 -0.30 17.33
C LEU A 54 8.20 -1.26 17.18
N ASP A 55 8.10 -2.43 17.80
CA ASP A 55 9.07 -3.51 17.59
C ASP A 55 9.04 -4.04 16.15
N ASP A 56 10.13 -4.67 15.73
CA ASP A 56 10.31 -5.15 14.36
C ASP A 56 9.25 -6.17 13.89
N ASN A 57 8.62 -6.90 14.82
CA ASN A 57 7.59 -7.91 14.54
C ASN A 57 6.15 -7.37 14.66
N HIS A 58 5.97 -6.07 14.94
CA HIS A 58 4.65 -5.47 15.14
C HIS A 58 4.20 -4.61 13.95
N LEU A 59 4.95 -4.62 12.85
CA LEU A 59 4.61 -3.91 11.64
C LEU A 59 5.16 -4.66 10.44
N HIS A 60 4.39 -4.78 9.37
CA HIS A 60 4.89 -5.22 8.07
C HIS A 60 4.59 -4.17 7.02
N CYS A 61 5.49 -4.04 6.05
CA CYS A 61 5.27 -3.25 4.85
C CYS A 61 5.13 -4.19 3.66
N CYS A 62 4.04 -4.06 2.91
CA CYS A 62 3.80 -4.81 1.69
C CYS A 62 3.75 -3.87 0.49
N PHE A 63 4.35 -4.30 -0.61
CA PHE A 63 4.15 -3.66 -1.90
C PHE A 63 3.19 -4.52 -2.71
N LYS A 64 2.05 -3.93 -3.05
CA LYS A 64 0.98 -4.57 -3.81
C LYS A 64 0.86 -3.96 -5.20
N VAL A 65 0.57 -4.79 -6.20
CA VAL A 65 0.48 -4.47 -7.63
C VAL A 65 -0.93 -4.66 -8.15
N PHE A 66 -1.34 -3.85 -9.11
CA PHE A 66 -2.51 -4.18 -9.93
C PHE A 66 -2.16 -5.30 -10.91
N VAL A 67 -3.06 -6.27 -11.01
CA VAL A 67 -3.01 -7.32 -12.02
C VAL A 67 -4.34 -7.27 -12.79
N PRO A 68 -4.33 -6.80 -14.06
CA PRO A 68 -5.52 -6.79 -14.89
C PRO A 68 -6.04 -8.22 -15.04
N GLN A 69 -7.33 -8.42 -14.76
CA GLN A 69 -7.99 -9.71 -14.96
C GLN A 69 -8.77 -9.68 -16.26
N PRO A 70 -8.81 -10.80 -17.02
CA PRO A 70 -9.71 -10.90 -18.17
C PRO A 70 -11.16 -10.76 -17.70
N ASP A 71 -12.01 -10.15 -18.53
CA ASP A 71 -13.45 -10.13 -18.29
C ASP A 71 -14.00 -11.56 -18.38
N GLU A 72 -14.20 -12.21 -17.24
CA GLU A 72 -14.96 -13.45 -17.13
C GLU A 72 -16.39 -13.15 -16.65
N GLU A 73 -17.38 -13.88 -17.17
CA GLU A 73 -18.81 -13.68 -16.92
C GLU A 73 -19.11 -13.53 -15.40
N GLY A 74 -19.42 -12.31 -14.98
CA GLY A 74 -19.83 -11.97 -13.62
C GLY A 74 -18.73 -11.49 -12.67
N LYS A 75 -17.46 -11.45 -13.10
CA LYS A 75 -16.33 -10.87 -12.33
C LYS A 75 -15.42 -10.04 -13.24
N SER A 76 -15.91 -8.89 -13.69
CA SER A 76 -15.07 -7.84 -14.25
C SER A 76 -14.41 -7.08 -13.10
N GLY A 77 -13.08 -7.00 -13.08
CA GLY A 77 -12.38 -6.12 -12.13
C GLY A 77 -10.91 -6.45 -11.99
N ASP A 78 -10.09 -5.41 -11.89
CA ASP A 78 -8.67 -5.54 -11.55
C ASP A 78 -8.51 -6.26 -10.21
N SER A 79 -7.45 -7.06 -10.08
CA SER A 79 -7.04 -7.66 -8.80
C SER A 79 -5.80 -6.98 -8.24
N VAL A 80 -5.58 -7.16 -6.94
CA VAL A 80 -4.43 -6.61 -6.22
C VAL A 80 -3.62 -7.75 -5.60
N GLU A 81 -2.41 -7.97 -6.09
CA GLU A 81 -1.52 -9.01 -5.57
C GLU A 81 -0.39 -8.41 -4.73
N THR A 82 0.09 -9.13 -3.73
CA THR A 82 1.31 -8.71 -3.00
C THR A 82 2.51 -9.14 -3.80
N TRP A 83 3.28 -8.18 -4.33
CA TRP A 83 4.55 -8.48 -4.99
C TRP A 83 5.61 -8.90 -3.96
N VAL A 84 5.76 -8.12 -2.89
CA VAL A 84 6.74 -8.39 -1.82
C VAL A 84 6.25 -7.93 -0.46
N ARG A 85 6.77 -8.56 0.60
CA ARG A 85 6.52 -8.24 2.01
C ARG A 85 7.84 -8.07 2.74
N SER A 86 7.96 -7.04 3.59
CA SER A 86 9.15 -6.72 4.37
C SER A 86 9.62 -7.85 5.29
N GLU A 87 10.93 -7.93 5.54
CA GLU A 87 11.51 -8.76 6.60
C GLU A 87 11.47 -8.08 7.99
N PRO A 88 11.30 -8.85 9.09
CA PRO A 88 11.19 -10.31 9.12
C PRO A 88 9.83 -10.78 8.57
N PHE A 89 9.83 -11.96 7.94
CA PHE A 89 8.58 -12.62 7.53
C PHE A 89 7.86 -13.13 8.79
N ASP A 90 6.55 -12.90 8.87
CA ASP A 90 5.70 -13.64 9.78
C ASP A 90 5.13 -14.88 9.07
N ASP A 91 4.22 -15.60 9.73
CA ASP A 91 3.64 -16.85 9.23
C ASP A 91 2.48 -16.64 8.24
N ARG A 92 2.33 -15.44 7.69
CA ARG A 92 1.39 -15.17 6.60
C ARG A 92 1.85 -15.88 5.31
N PRO A 93 0.94 -16.55 4.57
CA PRO A 93 1.29 -17.19 3.30
C PRO A 93 1.89 -16.20 2.28
N ALA A 94 2.72 -16.74 1.39
CA ALA A 94 3.26 -16.00 0.25
C ALA A 94 2.18 -15.96 -0.83
N GLU A 95 1.64 -14.77 -1.11
CA GLU A 95 0.43 -14.61 -1.93
C GLU A 95 0.71 -14.62 -3.44
N THR A 96 1.98 -14.56 -3.85
CA THR A 96 2.35 -14.75 -5.26
C THR A 96 2.12 -16.20 -5.66
N GLY A 97 1.13 -16.45 -6.52
CA GLY A 97 0.91 -17.77 -7.13
C GLY A 97 -0.13 -18.66 -6.42
N ASP A 98 -0.87 -18.14 -5.43
CA ASP A 98 -1.92 -18.90 -4.73
C ASP A 98 -3.16 -19.19 -5.61
N GLY A 99 -3.18 -18.68 -6.85
CA GLY A 99 -4.22 -18.97 -7.85
C GLY A 99 -5.60 -18.35 -7.54
N PHE A 100 -5.73 -17.59 -6.45
CA PHE A 100 -6.96 -16.89 -6.07
C PHE A 100 -6.78 -15.37 -6.22
N PRO A 101 -7.36 -14.74 -7.25
CA PRO A 101 -7.25 -13.29 -7.44
C PRO A 101 -7.99 -12.55 -6.31
N HIS A 102 -7.28 -11.62 -5.67
CA HIS A 102 -7.87 -10.68 -4.71
C HIS A 102 -8.47 -9.50 -5.46
N TYR A 103 -9.73 -9.62 -5.88
CA TYR A 103 -10.40 -8.56 -6.64
C TYR A 103 -10.53 -7.27 -5.82
N VAL A 104 -10.41 -6.12 -6.49
CA VAL A 104 -10.61 -4.81 -5.87
C VAL A 104 -11.95 -4.72 -5.13
N THR A 105 -13.03 -5.19 -5.75
CA THR A 105 -14.38 -5.14 -5.20
C THR A 105 -14.59 -6.11 -4.03
N ASP A 106 -13.67 -7.06 -3.81
CA ASP A 106 -13.70 -8.03 -2.70
C ASP A 106 -13.02 -7.53 -1.43
N ASN A 107 -12.48 -6.31 -1.44
CA ASN A 107 -11.71 -5.79 -0.32
C ASN A 107 -11.93 -4.28 -0.10
N THR A 108 -12.42 -3.94 1.09
CA THR A 108 -12.76 -2.57 1.48
C THR A 108 -11.58 -1.60 1.34
N VAL A 109 -10.34 -2.05 1.56
CA VAL A 109 -9.15 -1.18 1.43
C VAL A 109 -9.01 -0.67 0.00
N TRP A 110 -9.10 -1.57 -0.98
CA TRP A 110 -8.93 -1.23 -2.39
C TRP A 110 -10.11 -0.40 -2.87
N SER A 111 -11.33 -0.79 -2.50
CA SER A 111 -12.53 -0.07 -2.87
C SER A 111 -12.55 1.37 -2.34
N ALA A 112 -12.11 1.59 -1.10
CA ALA A 112 -12.03 2.93 -0.52
C ALA A 112 -10.98 3.84 -1.20
N LEU A 113 -9.89 3.26 -1.69
CA LEU A 113 -8.84 4.03 -2.36
C LEU A 113 -9.13 4.30 -3.83
N LEU A 114 -9.99 3.49 -4.45
CA LEU A 114 -10.36 3.61 -5.86
C LEU A 114 -11.76 4.19 -6.08
N GLY A 115 -12.57 4.32 -5.02
CA GLY A 115 -13.94 4.83 -5.10
C GLY A 115 -14.93 3.80 -5.65
N GLU A 116 -14.77 2.53 -5.27
CA GLU A 116 -15.56 1.41 -5.78
C GLU A 116 -16.55 0.87 -4.75
N TYR A 117 -17.46 0.02 -5.21
CA TYR A 117 -18.35 -0.75 -4.34
C TYR A 117 -17.64 -1.98 -3.78
N ASP A 118 -17.59 -2.12 -2.45
CA ASP A 118 -16.99 -3.28 -1.77
C ASP A 118 -18.01 -4.38 -1.42
N GLY A 119 -19.24 -4.28 -1.94
CA GLY A 119 -20.35 -5.17 -1.59
C GLY A 119 -21.16 -4.79 -0.35
N ASN A 120 -20.68 -3.85 0.45
CA ASN A 120 -21.43 -3.26 1.56
C ASN A 120 -21.71 -1.77 1.30
N TYR A 121 -20.72 -1.05 0.78
CA TYR A 121 -20.76 0.40 0.62
C TYR A 121 -20.18 0.85 -0.70
N ASN A 122 -20.78 1.90 -1.27
CA ASN A 122 -20.20 2.65 -2.39
C ASN A 122 -19.23 3.65 -1.82
N TRP A 123 -17.93 3.38 -1.94
CA TRP A 123 -16.92 4.25 -1.38
C TRP A 123 -16.68 5.48 -2.26
N ARG A 124 -16.37 6.61 -1.62
CA ARG A 124 -15.73 7.75 -2.30
C ARG A 124 -14.22 7.47 -2.41
N VAL A 125 -13.53 8.19 -3.28
CA VAL A 125 -12.07 8.07 -3.40
C VAL A 125 -11.39 8.75 -2.21
N PHE A 126 -10.69 7.97 -1.38
CA PHE A 126 -9.87 8.47 -0.28
C PHE A 126 -8.39 8.56 -0.64
N ARG A 127 -7.66 9.49 -0.02
CA ARG A 127 -6.20 9.67 -0.23
C ARG A 127 -5.37 8.54 0.40
N CYS A 128 -5.88 7.93 1.46
CA CYS A 128 -5.26 6.88 2.24
C CYS A 128 -6.35 6.09 2.97
N PHE A 129 -6.17 4.79 3.11
CA PHE A 129 -6.99 3.97 4.00
C PHE A 129 -6.23 3.80 5.31
N ALA A 130 -6.74 4.35 6.41
CA ALA A 130 -6.16 4.17 7.73
C ALA A 130 -7.25 3.72 8.72
N CYS A 131 -6.98 2.64 9.45
CA CYS A 131 -7.85 2.18 10.54
C CYS A 131 -6.98 1.58 11.64
N ASN A 132 -7.26 1.98 12.87
CA ASN A 132 -6.49 1.56 14.05
C ASN A 132 -7.11 0.37 14.78
N ASP A 133 -8.34 -0.01 14.44
CA ASP A 133 -8.98 -1.21 14.98
C ASP A 133 -9.98 -1.77 13.98
N LEU A 134 -9.47 -2.50 12.98
CA LEU A 134 -10.32 -3.17 11.98
C LEU A 134 -11.28 -4.17 12.63
N THR A 135 -10.94 -4.72 13.80
CA THR A 135 -11.80 -5.68 14.50
C THR A 135 -13.04 -5.04 15.12
N ALA A 136 -13.05 -3.71 15.28
CA ALA A 136 -14.24 -2.95 15.68
C ALA A 136 -15.28 -2.82 14.56
N TYR A 137 -14.92 -3.18 13.31
CA TYR A 137 -15.73 -2.99 12.11
C TYR A 137 -16.07 -4.31 11.38
N PRO A 138 -16.53 -5.39 12.07
CA PRO A 138 -16.68 -6.70 11.46
C PRO A 138 -17.79 -6.78 10.39
N LYS A 139 -18.73 -5.83 10.40
CA LYS A 139 -19.80 -5.71 9.38
C LYS A 139 -19.41 -4.76 8.25
N ASP A 140 -18.48 -3.86 8.52
CA ASP A 140 -18.12 -2.79 7.60
C ASP A 140 -16.86 -3.09 6.79
N PHE A 141 -15.93 -3.83 7.37
CA PHE A 141 -14.68 -4.20 6.73
C PHE A 141 -14.79 -5.55 6.05
N ARG A 142 -14.60 -5.55 4.74
CA ARG A 142 -14.53 -6.74 3.90
C ARG A 142 -13.08 -7.02 3.50
N CYS A 143 -12.67 -8.26 3.72
CA CYS A 143 -11.41 -8.79 3.25
C CYS A 143 -11.62 -10.27 2.95
N ASP A 144 -11.33 -10.67 1.73
CA ASP A 144 -11.42 -12.04 1.23
C ASP A 144 -10.39 -13.00 1.85
N ARG A 145 -9.37 -12.46 2.53
CA ARG A 145 -8.40 -13.26 3.27
C ARG A 145 -9.00 -13.86 4.52
N GLN A 146 -8.89 -15.19 4.62
CA GLN A 146 -9.18 -15.89 5.86
C GLN A 146 -8.23 -15.44 6.98
N ASN A 147 -8.77 -15.30 8.19
CA ASN A 147 -8.01 -14.95 9.40
C ASN A 147 -7.25 -13.61 9.31
N TRP A 148 -7.74 -12.64 8.53
CA TRP A 148 -7.11 -11.34 8.41
C TRP A 148 -6.93 -10.67 9.79
N GLN A 149 -7.83 -10.91 10.76
CA GLN A 149 -7.77 -10.35 12.11
C GLN A 149 -6.51 -10.74 12.90
N ARG A 150 -5.81 -11.80 12.48
CA ARG A 150 -4.55 -12.23 13.08
C ARG A 150 -3.38 -11.31 12.70
N TYR A 151 -3.45 -10.70 11.52
CA TYR A 151 -2.32 -10.04 10.87
C TYR A 151 -2.57 -8.54 10.59
N TYR A 152 -3.85 -8.15 10.47
CA TYR A 152 -4.31 -6.83 10.04
C TYR A 152 -5.32 -6.30 11.07
N ARG A 153 -4.86 -5.91 12.28
CA ARG A 153 -5.74 -5.25 13.28
C ARG A 153 -5.68 -3.74 13.16
N SER A 154 -4.52 -3.19 12.83
CA SER A 154 -4.38 -1.83 12.31
C SER A 154 -3.76 -1.89 10.93
N THR A 155 -4.20 -1.00 10.04
CA THR A 155 -3.62 -0.89 8.69
C THR A 155 -3.57 0.56 8.24
N VAL A 156 -2.55 0.88 7.46
CA VAL A 156 -2.41 2.13 6.71
C VAL A 156 -1.99 1.78 5.30
N VAL A 157 -2.77 2.22 4.33
CA VAL A 157 -2.52 1.93 2.92
C VAL A 157 -2.61 3.22 2.12
N VAL A 158 -1.58 3.45 1.31
CA VAL A 158 -1.52 4.58 0.38
C VAL A 158 -1.36 4.09 -1.06
N PRO A 159 -1.99 4.76 -2.04
CA PRO A 159 -1.82 4.42 -3.43
C PRO A 159 -0.42 4.80 -3.91
N ILE A 160 0.19 3.93 -4.70
CA ILE A 160 1.39 4.23 -5.49
C ILE A 160 0.89 4.61 -6.87
N ARG A 161 0.92 5.91 -7.16
CA ARG A 161 0.35 6.50 -8.37
C ARG A 161 1.20 7.65 -8.86
N TYR A 162 0.99 8.04 -10.11
CA TYR A 162 1.63 9.22 -10.69
C TYR A 162 0.64 10.00 -11.55
N PRO A 163 0.79 11.33 -11.64
CA PRO A 163 -0.13 12.16 -12.42
C PRO A 163 0.09 11.94 -13.92
N LEU A 164 -1.01 11.78 -14.66
CA LEU A 164 -1.02 11.68 -16.12
C LEU A 164 -0.91 13.04 -16.80
N ASP A 165 -1.44 14.08 -16.16
CA ASP A 165 -1.41 15.45 -16.63
C ASP A 165 -0.57 16.37 -15.70
N ILE A 166 -0.21 17.56 -16.20
CA ILE A 166 0.58 18.55 -15.45
C ILE A 166 -0.18 19.20 -14.29
N HIS A 167 -1.51 19.07 -14.27
CA HIS A 167 -2.40 19.65 -13.29
C HIS A 167 -2.77 18.65 -12.18
N GLY A 168 -2.30 17.40 -12.27
CA GLY A 168 -2.56 16.33 -11.32
C GLY A 168 -4.04 15.97 -11.16
N GLN A 169 -4.86 16.15 -12.21
CA GLN A 169 -6.29 15.84 -12.14
C GLN A 169 -6.55 14.35 -12.33
N GLU A 170 -5.79 13.71 -13.21
CA GLU A 170 -5.84 12.28 -13.45
C GLU A 170 -4.56 11.57 -12.96
N TYR A 171 -4.76 10.43 -12.31
CA TYR A 171 -3.67 9.59 -11.80
C TYR A 171 -3.75 8.21 -12.43
N LYS A 172 -2.58 7.69 -12.83
CA LYS A 172 -2.42 6.27 -13.10
C LYS A 172 -1.89 5.57 -11.86
N TYR A 173 -2.55 4.49 -11.47
CA TYR A 173 -2.20 3.69 -10.31
C TYR A 173 -1.33 2.52 -10.73
N TRP A 174 -0.23 2.33 -10.01
CA TRP A 174 0.66 1.18 -10.18
C TRP A 174 0.33 0.08 -9.16
N GLY A 175 -0.10 0.49 -7.96
CA GLY A 175 -0.45 -0.40 -6.88
C GLY A 175 -0.57 0.33 -5.56
N PHE A 176 -0.20 -0.33 -4.46
CA PHE A 176 -0.35 0.19 -3.11
C PHE A 176 0.85 -0.13 -2.22
N LEU A 177 1.16 0.79 -1.31
CA LEU A 177 2.06 0.56 -0.19
C LEU A 177 1.21 0.36 1.06
N ALA A 178 1.27 -0.82 1.66
CA ALA A 178 0.47 -1.18 2.83
C ALA A 178 1.36 -1.39 4.06
N PHE A 179 0.96 -0.82 5.18
CA PHE A 179 1.57 -0.98 6.50
C PHE A 179 0.57 -1.65 7.44
N ASP A 180 0.86 -2.86 7.86
CA ASP A 180 -0.08 -3.71 8.60
C ASP A 180 0.49 -4.11 9.96
N SER A 181 -0.35 -4.03 10.99
CA SER A 181 0.02 -4.42 12.35
C SER A 181 -0.96 -5.44 12.95
N PRO A 182 -0.47 -6.47 13.67
CA PRO A 182 -1.32 -7.34 14.47
C PRO A 182 -1.82 -6.68 15.76
N ARG A 183 -1.35 -5.46 16.08
CA ARG A 183 -1.81 -4.67 17.23
C ARG A 183 -2.91 -3.71 16.78
N THR A 184 -3.82 -3.37 17.70
CA THR A 184 -4.69 -2.21 17.54
C THR A 184 -3.94 -0.95 17.96
N LYS A 185 -4.35 0.21 17.44
CA LYS A 185 -3.78 1.53 17.73
C LYS A 185 -2.29 1.66 17.37
N ALA A 186 -1.83 0.95 16.34
CA ALA A 186 -0.45 1.04 15.88
C ALA A 186 -0.10 2.38 15.21
N PHE A 187 -1.12 3.13 14.75
CA PHE A 187 -0.97 4.41 14.04
C PHE A 187 -1.81 5.52 14.70
N PRO A 188 -1.54 5.85 15.98
CA PRO A 188 -2.48 6.59 16.83
C PRO A 188 -2.81 8.02 16.40
N ASP A 189 -2.00 8.64 15.53
CA ASP A 189 -2.23 9.98 14.99
C ASP A 189 -3.00 9.99 13.66
N LEU A 190 -3.28 8.81 13.08
CA LEU A 190 -4.07 8.69 11.86
C LEU A 190 -5.57 8.51 12.18
N PRO A 191 -6.45 9.27 11.49
CA PRO A 191 -7.89 9.13 11.64
C PRO A 191 -8.38 7.76 11.18
N ASP A 192 -9.44 7.26 11.81
CA ASP A 192 -10.11 6.04 11.37
C ASP A 192 -11.05 6.33 10.19
N ILE A 193 -10.77 5.77 9.03
CA ILE A 193 -11.52 6.02 7.80
C ILE A 193 -13.04 5.73 7.94
N PHE A 194 -13.42 4.74 8.75
CA PHE A 194 -14.83 4.37 8.89
C PHE A 194 -15.65 5.47 9.57
N ALA A 195 -15.04 6.30 10.40
CA ALA A 195 -15.70 7.45 11.02
C ALA A 195 -15.99 8.58 10.02
N TYR A 196 -15.38 8.55 8.84
CA TYR A 196 -15.46 9.62 7.82
C TYR A 196 -15.88 9.11 6.45
N ARG A 197 -16.53 7.94 6.38
CA ARG A 197 -16.95 7.31 5.11
C ARG A 197 -17.70 8.28 4.18
N ASP A 198 -18.58 9.09 4.76
CA ASP A 198 -19.42 10.04 4.02
C ASP A 198 -18.79 11.44 3.87
N ASP A 199 -17.66 11.70 4.52
CA ASP A 199 -16.96 12.99 4.50
C ASP A 199 -15.43 12.85 4.28
N PRO A 200 -15.00 12.58 3.03
CA PRO A 200 -13.58 12.49 2.71
C PRO A 200 -12.80 13.79 2.91
N HIS A 201 -13.48 14.93 2.91
CA HIS A 201 -12.82 16.24 3.12
C HIS A 201 -12.39 16.38 4.58
N ALA A 202 -13.29 16.13 5.53
CA ALA A 202 -12.94 16.15 6.95
C ALA A 202 -11.84 15.13 7.30
N TYR A 203 -11.87 13.96 6.67
CA TYR A 203 -10.80 12.97 6.79
C TYR A 203 -9.45 13.49 6.28
N SER A 204 -9.44 14.13 5.10
CA SER A 204 -8.23 14.73 4.52
C SER A 204 -7.65 15.82 5.42
N ASP A 205 -8.49 16.69 5.99
CA ASP A 205 -8.07 17.77 6.88
C ASP A 205 -7.39 17.25 8.16
N LEU A 206 -7.74 16.04 8.62
CA LEU A 206 -7.09 15.37 9.74
C LEU A 206 -5.80 14.68 9.32
N LEU A 207 -5.80 13.99 8.18
CA LEU A 207 -4.60 13.38 7.63
C LEU A 207 -3.48 14.41 7.41
N GLU A 208 -3.81 15.59 6.89
CA GLU A 208 -2.84 16.65 6.62
C GLU A 208 -2.14 17.18 7.88
N LYS A 209 -2.64 16.87 9.07
CA LYS A 209 -2.01 17.21 10.35
C LYS A 209 -1.07 16.11 10.86
N SER A 210 -1.11 14.90 10.29
CA SER A 210 -0.27 13.76 10.69
C SER A 210 1.06 13.78 9.97
N ALA A 211 2.16 13.78 10.72
CA ALA A 211 3.50 13.63 10.17
C ALA A 211 3.72 12.25 9.56
N ALA A 212 3.10 11.20 10.10
CA ALA A 212 3.20 9.85 9.56
C ALA A 212 2.52 9.73 8.20
N PHE A 213 1.34 10.35 8.03
CA PHE A 213 0.66 10.40 6.74
C PHE A 213 1.57 10.98 5.66
N HIS A 214 2.17 12.15 5.92
CA HIS A 214 3.10 12.79 4.98
C HIS A 214 4.32 11.92 4.70
N LEU A 215 4.90 11.30 5.72
CA LEU A 215 6.06 10.43 5.54
C LEU A 215 5.73 9.24 4.62
N ILE A 216 4.61 8.55 4.88
CA ILE A 216 4.16 7.40 4.11
C ILE A 216 3.77 7.81 2.68
N GLY A 217 3.06 8.94 2.53
CA GLY A 217 2.69 9.51 1.23
C GLY A 217 3.90 9.85 0.37
N ILE A 218 4.91 10.53 0.93
CA ILE A 218 6.16 10.84 0.22
C ILE A 218 6.84 9.57 -0.29
N LEU A 219 6.89 8.50 0.51
CA LEU A 219 7.48 7.23 0.08
C LEU A 219 6.74 6.64 -1.12
N ALA A 220 5.40 6.64 -1.09
CA ALA A 220 4.57 6.15 -2.17
C ALA A 220 4.63 7.02 -3.44
N ASP A 221 4.65 8.34 -3.31
CA ASP A 221 4.77 9.27 -4.43
C ASP A 221 6.13 9.16 -5.13
N ILE A 222 7.21 8.99 -4.35
CA ILE A 222 8.55 8.76 -4.89
C ILE A 222 8.58 7.41 -5.62
N MET A 223 7.99 6.36 -5.05
CA MET A 223 7.83 5.07 -5.74
C MET A 223 7.08 5.23 -7.07
N GLY A 224 5.93 5.91 -7.06
CA GLY A 224 5.11 6.13 -8.26
C GLY A 224 5.87 6.90 -9.34
N THR A 225 6.65 7.92 -8.95
CA THR A 225 7.48 8.71 -9.87
C THR A 225 8.55 7.86 -10.54
N PHE A 226 9.24 6.98 -9.80
CA PHE A 226 10.26 6.11 -10.38
C PHE A 226 9.67 5.04 -11.29
N LEU A 227 8.50 4.49 -10.93
CA LEU A 227 7.82 3.46 -11.71
C LEU A 227 7.18 4.01 -12.99
N ARG A 228 6.79 5.30 -13.02
CA ARG A 228 6.36 5.97 -14.24
C ARG A 228 7.39 5.85 -15.36
N ASN A 229 8.67 6.05 -15.06
CA ASN A 229 9.74 5.99 -16.05
C ASN A 229 9.81 4.61 -16.71
N VAL A 230 9.66 3.55 -15.91
CA VAL A 230 9.64 2.16 -16.39
C VAL A 230 8.53 1.93 -17.42
N GLU A 231 7.31 2.41 -17.13
CA GLU A 231 6.19 2.24 -18.06
C GLU A 231 6.36 3.05 -19.35
N THR A 232 6.87 4.27 -19.27
CA THR A 232 7.15 5.08 -20.48
C THR A 232 8.22 4.44 -21.37
N THR A 233 9.22 3.77 -20.79
CA THR A 233 10.27 3.06 -21.54
C THR A 233 9.77 1.77 -22.18
N ARG A 234 8.73 1.12 -21.62
CA ARG A 234 8.13 -0.11 -22.16
C ARG A 234 7.04 0.12 -23.23
N GLY A 235 6.48 1.33 -23.27
CA GLY A 235 5.43 1.73 -24.23
C GLY A 235 5.95 2.44 -25.49
N ALA A 236 7.26 2.56 -25.67
CA ALA A 236 7.95 3.12 -26.83
C ALA A 236 8.74 2.02 -27.58
#